data_AF-A0A101CPR1-F1
#
_entry.id   AF-A0A101CPR1-F1
#
_cell.length_a   1.000
_cell.length_b   1.000
_cell.length_c   1.000
_cell.angle_alpha   90.00
_cell.angle_beta   90.00
_cell.angle_gamma   90.00
#
_symmetry.space_group_name_H-M   'P 1'
#
loop_
_entity.id
_entity.type
_entity.pdbx_description
1 polymer ?
#
loop_
_entity_poly.entity_id
_entity_poly.type
_entity_poly.pdbx_seq_one_letter_code
_entity_poly.pdbx_strand_id
1 'polypeptide(L)'
;MKKVLAITIMILSVFISCKKENAPIAPEIAPSAPKEAEIVEPAGDQCYVSTANNSTISLSFNVNSHQEVNGKLSYSLYGKDKNEGTLIGNMKGDTLIADYTFSSEGVSSVREVAFLQRENTFIEGYGDVVNANDKVTFKDKSKLKFDSKTTLTKVDCTDFVQH
;
A
#
# COMPACT_ATOMS: atom_id res chain seq x y z
N MET A 1 76.63 -15.44 4.10
CA MET A 1 77.46 -14.32 4.61
C MET A 1 77.04 -13.03 3.92
N LYS A 2 77.04 -11.91 4.65
CA LYS A 2 76.46 -10.55 4.37
C LYS A 2 74.98 -10.47 4.82
N LYS A 3 74.65 -10.02 6.05
CA LYS A 3 74.63 -8.64 6.64
C LYS A 3 73.84 -7.68 5.71
N VAL A 4 72.82 -6.90 6.09
CA VAL A 4 72.68 -5.93 7.20
C VAL A 4 71.18 -5.55 7.37
N LEU A 5 70.84 -5.12 8.58
CA LEU A 5 69.59 -4.61 9.15
C LEU A 5 69.37 -3.09 8.90
N ALA A 6 68.14 -2.62 8.65
CA ALA A 6 67.67 -1.23 8.87
C ALA A 6 66.12 -1.19 8.73
N ILE A 7 65.29 -1.05 9.77
CA ILE A 7 64.93 0.11 10.63
C ILE A 7 64.07 1.19 9.93
N THR A 8 62.77 1.16 10.31
CA THR A 8 61.74 2.23 10.41
C THR A 8 61.47 3.21 9.27
N ILE A 9 60.17 3.42 8.95
CA ILE A 9 59.48 4.71 9.10
C ILE A 9 57.96 4.47 9.20
N MET A 10 57.39 5.08 10.24
CA MET A 10 55.98 5.23 10.56
C MET A 10 55.35 6.21 9.56
N ILE A 11 54.28 5.82 8.86
CA ILE A 11 53.41 6.76 8.14
C ILE A 11 51.99 6.59 8.68
N LEU A 12 51.60 7.60 9.46
CA LEU A 12 50.26 7.85 9.96
C LEU A 12 49.50 8.60 8.86
N SER A 13 48.55 7.95 8.18
CA SER A 13 47.64 8.61 7.24
C SER A 13 46.26 8.76 7.87
N VAL A 14 46.05 9.91 8.49
CA VAL A 14 44.72 10.42 8.84
C VAL A 14 44.14 11.08 7.58
N PHE A 15 43.05 10.51 7.04
CA PHE A 15 42.19 11.23 6.10
C PHE A 15 40.82 11.42 6.74
N ILE A 16 40.56 12.69 7.09
CA ILE A 16 39.29 13.20 7.58
C ILE A 16 38.39 13.58 6.40
N SER A 17 37.12 13.22 6.54
CA SER A 17 35.91 13.87 5.98
C SER A 17 35.50 13.59 4.54
N CYS A 18 34.42 12.81 4.41
CA CYS A 18 33.29 13.19 3.57
C CYS A 18 32.07 13.41 4.46
N LYS A 19 31.64 14.67 4.60
CA LYS A 19 30.31 15.03 5.09
C LYS A 19 29.30 14.55 4.05
N LYS A 20 28.51 13.53 4.39
CA LYS A 20 27.31 13.18 3.61
C LYS A 20 26.11 13.74 4.36
N GLU A 21 25.61 14.83 3.80
CA GLU A 21 24.34 15.45 4.16
C GLU A 21 23.23 14.47 3.74
N ASN A 22 22.64 13.80 4.73
CA ASN A 22 21.43 13.01 4.51
C ASN A 22 20.24 13.96 4.68
N ALA A 23 19.60 14.26 3.55
CA ALA A 23 18.26 14.82 3.51
C ALA A 23 17.29 13.95 4.33
N PRO A 24 16.24 14.52 4.94
CA PRO A 24 15.28 13.75 5.72
C PRO A 24 14.56 12.75 4.82
N ILE A 25 14.72 11.47 5.12
CA ILE A 25 13.90 10.39 4.56
C ILE A 25 12.50 10.60 5.15
N ALA A 26 11.53 10.91 4.28
CA ALA A 26 10.12 10.85 4.64
C ALA A 26 9.79 9.43 5.16
N PRO A 27 9.04 9.27 6.26
CA PRO A 27 8.86 7.97 6.90
C PRO A 27 8.04 7.05 5.98
N GLU A 28 8.69 6.02 5.44
CA GLU A 28 8.04 4.88 4.81
C GLU A 28 7.38 4.04 5.91
N ILE A 29 6.05 3.93 5.88
CA ILE A 29 5.27 3.25 6.91
C ILE A 29 5.32 1.75 6.61
N ALA A 30 6.11 1.01 7.39
CA ALA A 30 6.18 -0.45 7.28
C ALA A 30 4.90 -1.12 7.85
N PRO A 31 4.39 -2.18 7.21
CA PRO A 31 3.36 -3.03 7.79
C PRO A 31 3.87 -3.75 9.05
N SER A 32 3.00 -3.91 10.05
CA SER A 32 3.33 -4.67 11.25
C SER A 32 3.14 -6.18 11.01
N ALA A 33 3.78 -7.01 11.84
CA ALA A 33 3.61 -8.45 11.82
C ALA A 33 2.13 -8.86 12.06
N PRO A 34 1.65 -9.99 11.51
CA PRO A 34 0.28 -10.44 11.72
C PRO A 34 -0.02 -10.64 13.21
N LYS A 35 -0.99 -9.87 13.73
CA LYS A 35 -1.56 -10.11 15.06
C LYS A 35 -2.36 -11.42 15.02
N GLU A 36 -2.25 -12.22 16.08
CA GLU A 36 -3.06 -13.43 16.28
C GLU A 36 -4.55 -13.10 16.11
N ALA A 37 -5.30 -13.98 15.46
CA ALA A 37 -6.68 -13.73 15.04
C ALA A 37 -7.60 -13.53 16.25
N GLU A 38 -7.77 -12.29 16.69
CA GLU A 38 -8.91 -11.89 17.51
C GLU A 38 -10.16 -12.03 16.67
N ILE A 39 -11.21 -12.61 17.25
CA ILE A 39 -12.55 -12.62 16.64
C ILE A 39 -13.05 -11.18 16.70
N VAL A 40 -12.73 -10.40 15.67
CA VAL A 40 -13.25 -9.05 15.50
C VAL A 40 -14.70 -9.20 15.09
N GLU A 41 -15.61 -8.59 15.84
CA GLU A 41 -17.02 -8.52 15.47
C GLU A 41 -17.14 -7.97 14.04
N PRO A 42 -18.12 -8.45 13.24
CA PRO A 42 -18.32 -7.93 11.91
C PRO A 42 -18.41 -6.41 11.94
N ALA A 43 -17.50 -5.75 11.23
CA ALA A 43 -17.61 -4.32 11.05
C ALA A 43 -18.81 -4.10 10.11
N GLY A 44 -19.84 -3.40 10.58
CA GLY A 44 -20.90 -2.88 9.71
C GLY A 44 -20.32 -2.06 8.55
N ASP A 45 -21.15 -1.57 7.64
CA ASP A 45 -20.67 -0.90 6.43
C ASP A 45 -19.65 0.21 6.74
N GLN A 46 -18.51 0.14 6.06
CA GLN A 46 -17.43 1.11 6.17
C GLN A 46 -17.27 1.84 4.85
N CYS A 47 -17.13 3.17 4.91
CA CYS A 47 -16.99 4.02 3.73
C CYS A 47 -15.80 4.96 3.89
N TYR A 48 -14.97 5.05 2.85
CA TYR A 48 -13.76 5.87 2.82
C TYR A 48 -13.64 6.60 1.48
N VAL A 49 -13.20 7.85 1.53
CA VAL A 49 -13.05 8.70 0.34
C VAL A 49 -11.71 9.42 0.36
N SER A 50 -11.10 9.57 -0.80
CA SER A 50 -9.99 10.49 -1.06
C SER A 50 -10.37 11.43 -2.19
N THR A 51 -10.26 12.74 -1.97
CA THR A 51 -10.45 13.77 -3.01
C THR A 51 -9.19 14.62 -3.15
N ALA A 52 -8.63 14.64 -4.35
CA ALA A 52 -7.43 15.45 -4.66
C ALA A 52 -7.36 15.72 -6.16
N ASN A 53 -6.95 16.93 -6.56
CA ASN A 53 -6.71 17.28 -7.98
C ASN A 53 -7.89 16.92 -8.91
N ASN A 54 -9.12 17.27 -8.53
CA ASN A 54 -10.36 16.91 -9.26
C ASN A 54 -10.56 15.39 -9.48
N SER A 55 -9.87 14.57 -8.70
CA SER A 55 -9.98 13.13 -8.70
C SER A 55 -10.60 12.67 -7.39
N THR A 56 -11.43 11.62 -7.46
CA THR A 56 -12.09 11.01 -6.31
C THR A 56 -11.85 9.51 -6.33
N ILE A 57 -11.44 8.96 -5.20
CA ILE A 57 -11.38 7.51 -4.95
C ILE A 57 -12.33 7.20 -3.82
N SER A 58 -13.20 6.21 -4.03
CA SER A 58 -14.25 5.85 -3.08
C SER A 58 -14.21 4.34 -2.84
N LEU A 59 -14.06 3.95 -1.57
CA LEU A 59 -14.02 2.56 -1.11
C LEU A 59 -15.14 2.35 -0.10
N SER A 60 -16.02 1.39 -0.36
CA SER A 60 -17.00 0.93 0.63
C SER A 60 -16.98 -0.58 0.77
N PHE A 61 -17.06 -1.09 1.98
CA PHE A 61 -17.04 -2.54 2.22
C PHE A 61 -17.61 -2.91 3.59
N ASN A 62 -17.95 -4.18 3.71
CA ASN A 62 -18.26 -4.85 4.97
C ASN A 62 -17.20 -5.92 5.26
N VAL A 63 -16.94 -6.21 6.54
CA VAL A 63 -16.02 -7.29 6.96
C VAL A 63 -16.76 -8.23 7.89
N ASN A 64 -16.78 -9.52 7.56
CA ASN A 64 -17.41 -10.51 8.43
C ASN A 64 -16.45 -11.01 9.55
N SER A 65 -16.96 -11.87 10.43
CA SER A 65 -16.18 -12.45 11.53
C SER A 65 -14.99 -13.31 11.09
N HIS A 66 -14.96 -13.73 9.81
CA HIS A 66 -13.86 -14.48 9.19
C HIS A 66 -12.84 -13.58 8.48
N GLN A 67 -12.94 -12.26 8.66
CA GLN A 67 -12.09 -11.26 8.00
C GLN A 67 -12.27 -11.19 6.48
N GLU A 68 -13.33 -11.79 5.93
CA GLU A 68 -13.66 -11.71 4.52
C GLU A 68 -14.31 -10.36 4.23
N VAL A 69 -13.86 -9.73 3.15
CA VAL A 69 -14.28 -8.40 2.73
C VAL A 69 -15.08 -8.49 1.44
N ASN A 70 -16.25 -7.86 1.44
CA ASN A 70 -17.08 -7.65 0.26
C ASN A 70 -17.42 -6.16 0.15
N GLY A 71 -17.19 -5.58 -1.01
CA GLY A 71 -17.33 -4.15 -1.18
C GLY A 71 -17.32 -3.66 -2.62
N LYS A 72 -17.16 -2.35 -2.76
CA LYS A 72 -17.06 -1.61 -4.01
C LYS A 72 -15.89 -0.63 -3.97
N LEU A 73 -15.28 -0.43 -5.13
CA LEU A 73 -14.19 0.51 -5.31
C LEU A 73 -14.40 1.29 -6.60
N SER A 74 -14.24 2.61 -6.51
CA SER A 74 -14.37 3.54 -7.63
C SER A 74 -13.18 4.47 -7.69
N TYR A 75 -12.62 4.62 -8.89
CA TYR A 75 -11.60 5.59 -9.25
C TYR A 75 -12.18 6.52 -10.31
N SER A 76 -12.51 7.76 -9.92
CA SER A 76 -12.86 8.84 -10.83
C SER A 76 -11.68 9.79 -10.91
N LEU A 77 -10.75 9.51 -11.82
CA LEU A 77 -9.49 10.26 -11.94
C LEU A 77 -9.62 11.34 -13.02
N TYR A 78 -9.14 12.55 -12.73
CA TYR A 78 -9.23 13.68 -13.64
C TYR A 78 -8.58 13.36 -15.00
N GLY A 79 -9.34 13.55 -16.09
CA GLY A 79 -8.88 13.28 -17.45
C GLY A 79 -8.72 11.80 -17.79
N LYS A 80 -9.30 10.90 -16.99
CA LYS A 80 -9.38 9.45 -17.25
C LYS A 80 -10.84 9.01 -17.22
N ASP A 81 -11.11 7.87 -17.84
CA ASP A 81 -12.41 7.22 -17.69
C ASP A 81 -12.57 6.68 -16.26
N LYS A 82 -13.78 6.84 -15.74
CA LYS A 82 -14.15 6.33 -14.42
C LYS A 82 -14.08 4.81 -14.43
N ASN A 83 -13.37 4.23 -13.46
CA ASN A 83 -13.38 2.80 -13.21
C ASN A 83 -14.17 2.53 -11.94
N GLU A 84 -15.20 1.70 -12.01
CA GLU A 84 -15.97 1.25 -10.86
C GLU A 84 -16.17 -0.26 -10.90
N GLY A 85 -16.29 -0.86 -9.71
CA GLY A 85 -16.32 -2.31 -9.63
C GLY A 85 -16.50 -2.84 -8.22
N THR A 86 -16.46 -4.17 -8.12
CA THR A 86 -16.59 -4.91 -6.87
C THR A 86 -15.24 -5.29 -6.31
N LEU A 87 -15.16 -5.37 -4.99
CA LEU A 87 -13.96 -5.73 -4.25
C LEU A 87 -14.28 -6.94 -3.37
N ILE A 88 -13.54 -8.05 -3.57
CA ILE A 88 -13.65 -9.28 -2.78
C ILE A 88 -12.26 -9.63 -2.26
N GLY A 89 -12.11 -9.76 -0.94
CA GLY A 89 -10.79 -9.93 -0.35
C GLY A 89 -10.82 -10.35 1.10
N ASN A 90 -9.70 -10.15 1.79
CA ASN A 90 -9.56 -10.45 3.21
C ASN A 90 -8.72 -9.39 3.91
N MET A 91 -9.05 -9.11 5.17
CA MET A 91 -8.16 -8.41 6.08
C MET A 91 -7.07 -9.38 6.57
N LYS A 92 -5.81 -8.96 6.46
CA LYS A 92 -4.63 -9.66 6.97
C LYS A 92 -3.93 -8.75 7.97
N GLY A 93 -4.25 -8.89 9.24
CA GLY A 93 -3.83 -7.92 10.25
C GLY A 93 -4.42 -6.55 9.93
N ASP A 94 -3.56 -5.58 9.67
CA ASP A 94 -3.92 -4.20 9.33
C ASP A 94 -4.08 -3.96 7.82
N THR A 95 -3.97 -4.99 6.98
CA THR A 95 -3.92 -4.81 5.52
C THR A 95 -5.05 -5.56 4.82
N LEU A 96 -5.91 -4.83 4.11
CA LEU A 96 -6.86 -5.39 3.15
C LEU A 96 -6.11 -5.82 1.89
N ILE A 97 -6.22 -7.09 1.51
CA ILE A 97 -5.78 -7.59 0.20
C ILE A 97 -7.01 -8.12 -0.52
N ALA A 98 -7.29 -7.59 -1.71
CA ALA A 98 -8.53 -7.90 -2.41
C ALA A 98 -8.37 -7.93 -3.92
N ASP A 99 -9.24 -8.70 -4.57
CA ASP A 99 -9.47 -8.66 -6.00
C ASP A 99 -10.50 -7.58 -6.31
N TYR A 100 -10.08 -6.62 -7.12
CA TYR A 100 -10.92 -5.58 -7.67
C TYR A 100 -11.29 -5.94 -9.11
N THR A 101 -12.57 -6.26 -9.32
CA THR A 101 -13.15 -6.55 -10.63
C THR A 101 -13.88 -5.32 -11.12
N PHE A 102 -13.43 -4.78 -12.25
CA PHE A 102 -13.97 -3.56 -12.85
C PHE A 102 -14.22 -3.76 -14.34
N SER A 103 -15.13 -2.96 -14.91
CA SER A 103 -15.41 -2.98 -16.34
C SER A 103 -14.93 -1.68 -16.97
N SER A 104 -14.19 -1.81 -18.07
CA SER A 104 -13.76 -0.68 -18.90
C SER A 104 -14.10 -1.00 -20.35
N GLU A 105 -14.84 -0.12 -21.03
CA GLU A 105 -15.22 -0.29 -22.44
C GLU A 105 -15.94 -1.63 -22.75
N GLY A 106 -16.68 -2.16 -21.78
CA GLY A 106 -17.38 -3.45 -21.90
C GLY A 106 -16.51 -4.69 -21.64
N VAL A 107 -15.23 -4.51 -21.30
CA VAL A 107 -14.31 -5.58 -20.92
C VAL A 107 -14.16 -5.61 -19.40
N SER A 108 -14.46 -6.76 -18.80
CA SER A 108 -14.20 -6.99 -17.37
C SER A 108 -12.74 -7.36 -17.15
N SER A 109 -12.09 -6.71 -16.20
CA SER A 109 -10.71 -6.95 -15.79
C SER A 109 -10.64 -7.13 -14.28
N VAL A 110 -9.69 -7.94 -13.82
CA VAL A 110 -9.42 -8.13 -12.39
C VAL A 110 -7.99 -7.68 -12.08
N ARG A 111 -7.84 -6.88 -11.03
CA ARG A 111 -6.55 -6.53 -10.45
C ARG A 111 -6.57 -6.71 -8.94
N GLU A 112 -5.47 -7.16 -8.38
CA GLU A 112 -5.27 -7.17 -6.93
C GLU A 112 -5.00 -5.74 -6.46
N VAL A 113 -5.60 -5.37 -5.34
CA VAL A 113 -5.40 -4.11 -4.63
C VAL A 113 -5.05 -4.39 -3.18
N ALA A 114 -4.30 -3.48 -2.58
CA ALA A 114 -3.93 -3.54 -1.18
C ALA A 114 -4.23 -2.20 -0.51
N PHE A 115 -4.83 -2.24 0.68
CA PHE A 115 -5.04 -1.05 1.49
C PHE A 115 -4.59 -1.28 2.92
N LEU A 116 -3.72 -0.41 3.42
CA LEU A 116 -3.25 -0.43 4.80
C LEU A 116 -4.18 0.40 5.67
N GLN A 117 -4.80 -0.24 6.66
CA GLN A 117 -5.64 0.40 7.65
C GLN A 117 -4.79 1.13 8.69
N ARG A 118 -5.05 2.42 8.89
CA ARG A 118 -4.44 3.23 9.96
C ARG A 118 -5.52 4.09 10.59
N GLU A 119 -5.87 3.80 11.83
CA GLU A 119 -6.94 4.50 12.55
C GLU A 119 -8.23 4.57 11.69
N ASN A 120 -8.63 5.77 11.27
CA ASN A 120 -9.82 6.03 10.45
C ASN A 120 -9.47 6.24 8.97
N THR A 121 -8.37 5.65 8.51
CA THR A 121 -7.89 5.80 7.13
C THR A 121 -7.49 4.47 6.51
N PHE A 122 -7.55 4.42 5.19
CA PHE A 122 -6.95 3.37 4.37
C PHE A 122 -5.98 4.00 3.37
N ILE A 123 -4.76 3.48 3.32
CA ILE A 123 -3.71 3.96 2.41
C ILE A 123 -3.53 2.92 1.30
N GLU A 124 -3.70 3.31 0.04
CA GLU A 124 -3.48 2.39 -1.08
C GLU A 124 -2.00 1.97 -1.17
N GLY A 125 -1.79 0.67 -1.33
CA GLY A 125 -0.47 0.06 -1.51
C GLY A 125 -0.14 -0.19 -2.97
N TYR A 126 1.15 -0.04 -3.30
CA TYR A 126 1.69 -0.26 -4.63
C TYR A 126 2.91 -1.18 -4.58
N GLY A 127 3.14 -1.94 -5.65
CA GLY A 127 4.28 -2.82 -5.79
C GLY A 127 4.37 -3.41 -7.19
N ASP A 128 5.43 -4.17 -7.45
CA ASP A 128 5.59 -4.87 -8.72
C ASP A 128 4.44 -5.86 -8.92
N VAL A 129 3.89 -5.90 -10.14
CA VAL A 129 2.78 -6.78 -10.52
C VAL A 129 3.17 -7.76 -11.62
N VAL A 130 2.42 -8.86 -11.71
CA VAL A 130 2.50 -9.85 -12.78
C VAL A 130 1.10 -10.22 -13.25
N ASN A 131 0.97 -10.70 -14.48
CA ASN A 131 -0.25 -11.34 -14.96
C ASN A 131 -0.24 -12.82 -14.56
N ALA A 132 -1.24 -13.27 -13.82
CA ALA A 132 -1.42 -14.67 -13.44
C ALA A 132 -2.91 -14.98 -13.25
N ASN A 133 -3.35 -16.13 -13.75
CA ASN A 133 -4.76 -16.58 -13.65
C ASN A 133 -5.76 -15.50 -14.12
N ASP A 134 -5.50 -14.91 -15.29
CA ASP A 134 -6.34 -13.88 -15.91
C ASP A 134 -6.57 -12.61 -15.05
N LYS A 135 -5.63 -12.34 -14.12
CA LYS A 135 -5.63 -11.19 -13.21
C LYS A 135 -4.24 -10.55 -13.12
N VAL A 136 -4.21 -9.24 -12.93
CA VAL A 136 -2.99 -8.52 -12.49
C VAL A 136 -2.84 -8.68 -10.98
N THR A 137 -1.76 -9.29 -10.49
CA THR A 137 -1.54 -9.55 -9.05
C THR A 137 -0.16 -9.06 -8.59
N PHE A 138 0.00 -8.75 -7.31
CA PHE A 138 1.29 -8.36 -6.76
C PHE A 138 2.28 -9.54 -6.80
N LYS A 139 3.47 -9.28 -7.34
CA LYS A 139 4.57 -10.25 -7.41
C LYS A 139 5.03 -10.69 -6.02
N ASP A 140 5.10 -9.74 -5.10
CA ASP A 140 5.55 -9.95 -3.73
C ASP A 140 4.82 -8.99 -2.78
N LYS A 141 3.82 -9.50 -2.07
CA LYS A 141 3.00 -8.73 -1.14
C LYS A 141 3.79 -8.19 0.06
N SER A 142 4.94 -8.78 0.40
CA SER A 142 5.79 -8.29 1.49
C SER A 142 6.58 -7.03 1.11
N LYS A 143 6.64 -6.70 -0.18
CA LYS A 143 7.33 -5.51 -0.73
C LYS A 143 6.38 -4.39 -1.12
N LEU A 144 5.12 -4.48 -0.70
CA LEU A 144 4.16 -3.41 -0.90
C LEU A 144 4.63 -2.15 -0.19
N LYS A 145 4.49 -1.02 -0.89
CA LYS A 145 4.78 0.32 -0.39
C LYS A 145 3.48 1.07 -0.26
N PHE A 146 3.33 1.81 0.83
CA PHE A 146 2.13 2.59 1.11
C PHE A 146 2.50 4.08 1.08
N ASP A 147 1.99 4.80 0.07
CA ASP A 147 2.23 6.24 -0.10
C ASP A 147 1.03 7.01 0.44
N SER A 148 1.26 7.88 1.43
CA SER A 148 0.23 8.70 2.05
C SER A 148 -0.48 9.66 1.09
N LYS A 149 0.02 9.84 -0.14
CA LYS A 149 -0.69 10.61 -1.19
C LYS A 149 -2.05 10.02 -1.56
N THR A 150 -2.24 8.72 -1.39
CA THR A 150 -3.51 8.05 -1.67
C THR A 150 -4.14 7.54 -0.37
N THR A 151 -4.36 8.46 0.56
CA THR A 151 -5.02 8.18 1.84
C THR A 151 -6.51 8.44 1.73
N LEU A 152 -7.32 7.40 1.85
CA LEU A 152 -8.77 7.49 1.95
C LEU A 152 -9.16 7.67 3.42
N THR A 153 -10.01 8.66 3.69
CA THR A 153 -10.47 8.99 5.05
C THR A 153 -11.89 8.50 5.25
N LYS A 154 -12.19 7.99 6.45
CA LYS A 154 -13.51 7.48 6.81
C LYS A 154 -14.57 8.59 6.70
N VAL A 155 -15.71 8.23 6.12
CA VAL A 155 -16.90 9.08 6.00
C VAL A 155 -18.14 8.30 6.45
N ASP A 156 -19.26 9.00 6.67
CA ASP A 156 -20.54 8.32 6.85
C ASP A 156 -20.95 7.65 5.52
N CYS A 157 -21.44 6.42 5.59
CA CYS A 157 -21.94 5.70 4.43
C CYS A 157 -23.24 6.29 3.88
N THR A 158 -24.01 7.05 4.66
CA THR A 158 -25.19 7.77 4.15
C THR A 158 -24.82 8.92 3.22
N ASP A 159 -23.63 9.49 3.41
CA ASP A 159 -23.09 10.59 2.61
C ASP A 159 -22.24 10.07 1.43
N PHE A 160 -22.06 8.75 1.34
CA PHE A 160 -21.28 8.08 0.32
C PHE A 160 -22.09 7.97 -0.98
N VAL A 161 -22.15 9.08 -1.72
CA VAL A 161 -22.83 9.08 -3.01
C VAL A 161 -21.92 8.44 -4.07
N GLN A 162 -22.28 7.23 -4.51
CA GLN A 162 -21.73 6.61 -5.70
C GLN A 162 -22.27 7.36 -6.94
N HIS A 163 -21.70 8.53 -7.25
CA HIS A 163 -21.88 9.20 -8.55
C HIS A 163 -21.01 8.52 -9.60
#